data_AF-A0A3A4TIY3-F1
#
_entry.id   AF-A0A3A4TIY3-F1
#
_cell.length_a   1.000
_cell.length_b   1.000
_cell.length_c   1.000
_cell.angle_alpha   90.00
_cell.angle_beta   90.00
_cell.angle_gamma   90.00
#
_symmetry.space_group_name_H-M   'P 1'
#
loop_
_entity.id
_entity.type
_entity.pdbx_description
1 polymer ?
#
loop_
_entity_poly.entity_id
_entity_poly.type
_entity_poly.pdbx_seq_one_letter_code
_entity_poly.pdbx_strand_id
1 'polypeptide(L)'
;MKIINEKTMRIAETGFIDSLREHLNWEAVKTSVKQQFDIDVHENVKYINGSLAVCRGEVAVRFDFDLEIKFSVFINREGDLVQITAPEGQELLEKNNPHLSVIPYLDEESRAAAAAAASDIAKMISKING
;
A
#
# COMPACT_ATOMS: atom_id res chain seq x y z
N MET A 1 40.12 22.15 24.09
CA MET A 1 39.11 21.89 23.04
C MET A 1 39.80 21.09 21.95
N LYS A 2 39.46 19.80 21.76
CA LYS A 2 40.06 18.97 20.70
C LYS A 2 39.30 19.25 19.40
N ILE A 3 39.98 19.80 18.41
CA ILE A 3 39.42 19.98 17.07
C ILE A 3 39.44 18.60 16.42
N ILE A 4 38.28 17.96 16.34
CA ILE A 4 38.13 16.65 15.70
C ILE A 4 38.06 16.91 14.19
N ASN A 5 38.84 16.15 13.42
CA ASN A 5 38.83 16.25 11.96
C ASN A 5 37.44 15.85 11.42
N GLU A 6 36.87 16.65 10.53
CA GLU A 6 35.58 16.41 9.88
C GLU A 6 35.47 14.98 9.32
N LYS A 7 36.56 14.45 8.75
CA LYS A 7 36.61 13.08 8.22
C LYS A 7 36.40 12.02 9.31
N THR A 8 36.98 12.23 10.49
CA THR A 8 36.83 11.33 11.64
C THR A 8 35.42 11.40 12.22
N MET A 9 34.83 12.61 12.23
CA MET A 9 33.45 12.80 12.68
C MET A 9 32.46 12.08 11.75
N ARG A 10 32.62 12.21 10.42
CA ARG A 10 31.75 11.51 9.46
C ARG A 10 31.86 9.98 9.57
N ILE A 11 33.06 9.44 9.76
CA ILE A 11 33.25 7.99 9.95
C ILE A 11 32.51 7.50 11.21
N ALA A 12 32.62 8.26 12.31
CA ALA A 12 31.92 7.93 13.54
C ALA A 12 30.39 8.04 13.39
N GLU A 13 29.91 9.06 12.68
CA GLU A 13 28.49 9.25 12.37
C GLU A 13 27.94 8.11 11.52
N THR A 14 28.62 7.73 10.43
CA THR A 14 28.21 6.60 9.58
C THR A 14 28.19 5.30 10.37
N GLY A 15 29.22 5.01 11.17
CA GLY A 15 29.26 3.80 12.00
C GLY A 15 28.14 3.78 13.06
N PHE A 16 27.79 4.93 13.62
CA PHE A 16 26.67 5.04 14.55
C PHE A 16 25.33 4.79 13.85
N ILE A 17 25.10 5.40 12.68
CA ILE A 17 23.88 5.24 11.88
C ILE A 17 23.72 3.79 11.41
N ASP A 18 24.79 3.15 10.93
CA ASP A 18 24.77 1.74 10.53
C ASP A 18 24.42 0.83 11.71
N SER A 19 24.96 1.11 12.90
CA SER A 19 24.64 0.35 14.11
C SER A 19 23.16 0.48 14.49
N LEU A 20 22.58 1.67 14.36
CA LEU A 20 21.16 1.88 14.62
C LEU A 20 20.26 1.23 13.56
N ARG A 21 20.68 1.23 12.30
CA ARG A 21 19.94 0.56 11.21
C ARG A 21 19.79 -0.94 11.49
N GLU A 22 20.83 -1.60 11.97
CA GLU A 22 20.80 -3.05 12.30
C GLU A 22 19.82 -3.37 13.44
N HIS A 23 19.62 -2.43 14.36
CA HIS A 23 18.69 -2.59 15.49
C HIS A 23 17.30 -2.00 15.21
N LEU A 24 17.05 -1.52 13.99
CA LEU A 24 15.79 -0.89 13.64
C LEU A 24 14.67 -1.94 13.64
N ASN A 25 13.63 -1.68 14.43
CA ASN A 25 12.49 -2.60 14.53
C ASN A 25 11.62 -2.50 13.25
N TRP A 26 11.95 -3.34 12.27
CA TRP A 26 11.29 -3.34 10.97
C TRP A 26 9.81 -3.72 11.05
N GLU A 27 9.44 -4.58 12.01
CA GLU A 27 8.03 -4.96 12.24
C GLU A 27 7.20 -3.76 12.74
N ALA A 28 7.77 -2.88 13.56
CA ALA A 28 7.12 -1.64 13.98
C ALA A 28 6.92 -0.67 12.80
N VAL A 29 7.88 -0.60 11.88
CA VAL A 29 7.75 0.22 10.65
C VAL A 29 6.66 -0.33 9.76
N LYS A 30 6.67 -1.64 9.44
CA LYS A 30 5.61 -2.28 8.65
C LYS A 30 4.23 -2.05 9.25
N THR A 31 4.09 -2.24 10.57
CA THR A 31 2.82 -2.03 11.28
C THR A 31 2.35 -0.58 11.15
N SER A 32 3.25 0.38 11.27
CA SER A 32 2.92 1.81 11.14
C SER A 32 2.45 2.16 9.73
N VAL A 33 3.12 1.63 8.69
CA VAL A 33 2.72 1.84 7.29
C VAL A 33 1.35 1.22 7.02
N LYS A 34 1.11 -0.01 7.50
CA LYS A 34 -0.18 -0.68 7.39
C LYS A 34 -1.29 0.09 8.09
N GLN A 35 -1.06 0.61 9.30
CA GLN A 35 -2.06 1.40 10.02
C GLN A 35 -2.40 2.72 9.34
N GLN A 36 -1.40 3.40 8.77
CA GLN A 36 -1.60 4.73 8.21
C GLN A 36 -2.16 4.71 6.80
N PHE A 37 -1.80 3.72 5.99
CA PHE A 37 -2.14 3.67 4.57
C PHE A 37 -2.96 2.45 4.17
N ASP A 38 -3.19 1.49 5.07
CA ASP A 38 -3.81 0.19 4.77
C ASP A 38 -3.11 -0.54 3.62
N ILE A 39 -1.77 -0.45 3.60
CA ILE A 39 -0.90 -1.07 2.59
C ILE A 39 0.05 -2.03 3.29
N ASP A 40 0.12 -3.25 2.78
CA ASP A 40 1.13 -4.22 3.20
C ASP A 40 2.48 -3.91 2.54
N VAL A 41 3.52 -3.85 3.37
CA VAL A 41 4.90 -3.64 2.93
C VAL A 41 5.53 -5.00 2.70
N HIS A 42 5.86 -5.31 1.45
CA HIS A 42 6.56 -6.55 1.08
C HIS A 42 8.02 -6.55 1.57
N GLU A 43 8.66 -7.72 1.54
CA GLU A 43 10.01 -7.94 2.09
C GLU A 43 11.14 -7.16 1.37
N ASN A 44 10.88 -6.63 0.17
CA ASN A 44 11.86 -5.88 -0.61
C ASN A 44 11.97 -4.42 -0.15
N VAL A 45 12.77 -4.22 0.90
CA VAL A 45 13.04 -2.91 1.48
C VAL A 45 14.49 -2.57 1.26
N LYS A 46 14.74 -1.45 0.57
CA LYS A 46 16.08 -0.98 0.25
C LYS A 46 16.40 0.25 1.09
N TYR A 47 17.50 0.16 1.82
CA TYR A 47 18.06 1.33 2.50
C TYR A 47 18.67 2.28 1.47
N ILE A 48 18.31 3.57 1.56
CA ILE A 48 18.83 4.62 0.69
C ILE A 48 19.91 5.40 1.43
N ASN A 49 19.55 5.99 2.58
CA ASN A 49 20.41 6.92 3.30
C ASN A 49 19.98 7.05 4.77
N GLY A 50 20.91 7.53 5.59
CA GLY A 50 20.72 7.79 7.00
C GLY A 50 21.48 9.05 7.38
N SER A 51 20.86 9.94 8.17
CA SER A 51 21.48 11.21 8.56
C SER A 51 21.00 11.66 9.92
N LEU A 52 21.86 12.37 10.66
CA LEU A 52 21.45 13.09 11.86
C LEU A 52 20.58 14.29 11.48
N ALA A 53 19.46 14.46 12.16
CA ALA A 53 18.53 15.56 11.99
C ALA A 53 18.02 16.03 13.34
N VAL A 54 17.53 17.27 13.44
CA VAL A 54 16.82 17.74 14.62
C VAL A 54 15.32 17.59 14.38
N CYS A 55 14.64 16.78 15.20
CA CYS A 55 13.21 16.57 15.14
C CYS A 55 12.60 16.93 16.49
N ARG A 56 11.62 17.85 16.51
CA ARG A 56 10.94 18.32 17.74
C ARG A 56 11.88 18.82 18.84
N GLY A 57 13.01 19.43 18.44
CA GLY A 57 14.00 19.97 19.38
C GLY A 57 15.00 18.96 19.91
N GLU A 58 14.92 17.69 19.48
CA GLU A 58 15.83 16.63 19.87
C GLU A 58 16.67 16.16 18.67
N VAL A 59 17.90 15.72 18.93
CA VAL A 59 18.75 15.09 17.91
C VAL A 59 18.21 13.69 17.64
N ALA A 60 17.83 13.43 16.40
CA ALA A 60 17.29 12.17 15.91
C ALA A 60 18.07 11.68 14.68
N VAL A 61 17.89 10.42 14.32
CA VAL A 61 18.40 9.85 13.06
C VAL A 61 17.23 9.71 12.10
N ARG A 62 17.35 10.32 10.91
CA ARG A 62 16.45 10.07 9.79
C ARG A 62 16.99 8.91 8.98
N PHE A 63 16.15 7.92 8.74
CA PHE A 63 16.42 6.82 7.81
C PHE A 63 15.48 6.95 6.61
N ASP A 64 16.05 6.90 5.41
CA ASP A 64 15.34 6.95 4.14
C ASP A 64 15.37 5.55 3.51
N PHE A 65 14.19 5.02 3.17
CA PHE A 65 14.00 3.69 2.61
C PHE A 65 13.17 3.73 1.33
N ASP A 66 13.55 2.89 0.37
CA ASP A 66 12.75 2.56 -0.81
C ASP A 66 12.03 1.23 -0.55
N LEU A 67 10.73 1.20 -0.81
CA LEU A 67 9.89 0.03 -0.59
C LEU A 67 8.99 -0.22 -1.80
N GLU A 68 8.92 -1.48 -2.21
CA GLU A 68 8.01 -1.92 -3.26
C GLU A 68 6.65 -2.24 -2.63
N ILE A 69 5.63 -1.45 -2.99
CA ILE A 69 4.26 -1.63 -2.52
C ILE A 69 3.33 -2.01 -3.66
N LYS A 70 2.38 -2.88 -3.35
CA LYS A 70 1.23 -3.15 -4.23
C LYS A 70 0.02 -2.44 -3.65
N PHE A 71 -0.74 -1.78 -4.53
CA PHE A 71 -1.96 -1.07 -4.15
C PHE A 71 -2.96 -1.13 -5.31
N SER A 72 -4.24 -0.99 -4.96
CA SER A 72 -5.35 -0.81 -5.89
C SER A 72 -5.81 0.64 -5.85
N VAL A 73 -6.25 1.15 -7.00
CA VAL A 73 -6.72 2.52 -7.16
C VAL A 73 -8.13 2.49 -7.72
N PHE A 74 -9.03 3.23 -7.10
CA PHE A 74 -10.39 3.47 -7.58
C PHE A 74 -10.45 4.89 -8.13
N ILE A 75 -10.81 5.00 -9.40
CA ILE A 75 -11.02 6.28 -10.10
C ILE A 75 -12.47 6.42 -10.52
N ASN A 76 -13.01 7.64 -10.46
CA ASN A 76 -14.35 7.93 -10.95
C ASN A 76 -14.36 8.04 -12.50
N ARG A 77 -15.54 8.29 -13.09
CA ARG A 77 -15.67 8.48 -14.56
C ARG A 77 -14.99 9.75 -15.08
N GLU A 78 -14.73 10.72 -14.21
CA GLU A 78 -14.08 12.00 -14.53
C GLU A 78 -12.55 11.88 -14.47
N GLY A 79 -12.03 10.77 -13.96
CA GLY A 79 -10.60 10.50 -13.79
C GLY A 79 -10.04 10.86 -12.42
N ASP A 80 -10.88 11.31 -11.48
CA ASP A 80 -10.43 11.67 -10.13
C ASP A 80 -10.21 10.44 -9.26
N LEU A 81 -9.21 10.54 -8.38
CA LEU A 81 -8.91 9.54 -7.38
C LEU A 81 -10.02 9.50 -6.32
N VAL A 82 -10.68 8.36 -6.19
CA VAL A 82 -11.70 8.10 -5.17
C VAL A 82 -11.08 7.43 -3.95
N GLN A 83 -10.27 6.38 -4.17
CA GLN A 83 -9.73 5.57 -3.08
C GLN A 83 -8.45 4.83 -3.49
N ILE A 84 -7.56 4.61 -2.52
CA ILE A 84 -6.40 3.70 -2.62
C ILE A 84 -6.55 2.62 -1.55
N THR A 85 -6.25 1.37 -1.87
CA THR A 85 -6.30 0.24 -0.92
C THR A 85 -5.18 -0.77 -1.16
N ALA A 86 -4.93 -1.67 -0.21
CA ALA A 86 -4.17 -2.88 -0.50
C ALA A 86 -4.90 -3.80 -1.51
N PRO A 87 -4.18 -4.57 -2.35
CA PRO A 87 -4.78 -5.49 -3.32
C PRO A 87 -5.49 -6.68 -2.66
N GLU A 88 -5.00 -7.12 -1.49
CA GLU A 88 -5.52 -8.28 -0.74
C GLU A 88 -6.66 -7.90 0.22
N GLY A 89 -6.98 -6.60 0.33
CA GLY A 89 -8.01 -6.05 1.21
C GLY A 89 -9.46 -6.18 0.70
N GLN A 90 -9.73 -7.03 -0.30
CA GLN A 90 -11.09 -7.20 -0.84
C GLN A 90 -12.12 -7.64 0.23
N GLU A 91 -11.71 -8.40 1.26
CA GLU A 91 -12.63 -8.86 2.32
C GLU A 91 -13.03 -7.78 3.34
N LEU A 92 -12.30 -6.66 3.44
CA LEU A 92 -12.63 -5.57 4.38
C LEU A 92 -13.39 -4.40 3.72
N LEU A 93 -13.40 -4.33 2.40
CA LEU A 93 -14.14 -3.32 1.63
C LEU A 93 -15.67 -3.43 1.84
N GLU A 94 -16.19 -4.63 1.98
CA GLU A 94 -17.63 -4.86 2.22
C GLU A 94 -18.10 -4.39 3.60
N LYS A 95 -17.22 -4.39 4.61
CA LYS A 95 -17.59 -4.02 5.99
C LYS A 95 -17.60 -2.52 6.26
N ASN A 96 -16.71 -1.77 5.61
CA ASN A 96 -16.51 -0.35 5.97
C ASN A 96 -17.21 0.64 5.02
N ASN A 97 -17.64 0.20 3.83
CA ASN A 97 -18.33 1.06 2.86
C ASN A 97 -19.52 0.32 2.21
N PRO A 98 -20.71 0.29 2.85
CA PRO A 98 -21.89 -0.41 2.33
C PRO A 98 -22.43 0.14 0.99
N HIS A 99 -21.85 1.23 0.46
CA HIS A 99 -22.20 1.83 -0.83
C HIS A 99 -21.27 1.43 -1.99
N LEU A 100 -20.13 0.78 -1.74
CA LEU A 100 -19.31 0.19 -2.81
C LEU A 100 -19.73 -1.25 -3.04
N SER A 101 -20.59 -1.48 -4.04
CA SER A 101 -20.74 -2.82 -4.61
C SER A 101 -19.53 -3.10 -5.51
N VAL A 102 -18.53 -3.80 -4.98
CA VAL A 102 -17.49 -4.40 -5.82
C VAL A 102 -18.19 -5.44 -6.68
N ILE A 103 -18.29 -5.20 -7.98
CA ILE A 103 -18.81 -6.22 -8.90
C ILE A 103 -17.74 -7.31 -8.94
N PRO A 104 -18.03 -8.55 -8.52
CA PRO A 104 -17.08 -9.64 -8.62
C PRO A 104 -16.63 -9.75 -10.08
N TYR A 105 -15.33 -9.83 -10.30
CA TYR A 105 -14.82 -10.14 -11.63
C TYR A 105 -15.29 -11.56 -11.96
N LEU A 106 -16.38 -11.67 -12.73
CA LEU A 106 -16.85 -12.96 -13.23
C LEU A 106 -15.77 -13.47 -14.19
N ASP A 107 -15.25 -14.67 -13.92
CA ASP A 107 -14.45 -15.37 -14.91
C ASP A 107 -15.23 -15.54 -16.23
N GLU A 108 -14.51 -15.75 -17.34
CA GLU A 108 -15.13 -15.83 -18.67
C GLU A 108 -16.22 -16.91 -18.75
N GLU A 109 -16.05 -18.01 -18.02
CA GLU A 109 -17.02 -19.12 -17.96
C GLU A 109 -18.32 -18.69 -17.27
N SER A 110 -18.21 -18.05 -16.12
CA SER A 110 -19.33 -17.49 -15.34
C SER A 110 -20.02 -16.35 -16.09
N ARG A 111 -19.26 -15.54 -16.84
CA ARG A 111 -19.80 -14.47 -17.70
C ARG A 111 -20.60 -15.03 -18.87
N ALA A 112 -20.10 -16.08 -19.52
CA ALA A 112 -20.81 -16.76 -20.60
C ALA A 112 -22.10 -17.43 -20.09
N ALA A 113 -22.05 -18.07 -18.92
CA ALA A 113 -23.22 -18.67 -18.28
C ALA A 113 -24.29 -17.63 -17.92
N ALA A 114 -23.89 -16.49 -17.36
CA ALA A 114 -24.82 -15.39 -17.04
C ALA A 114 -25.45 -14.79 -18.30
N ALA A 115 -24.67 -14.62 -19.38
CA ALA A 115 -25.18 -14.12 -20.66
C ALA A 115 -26.19 -15.10 -21.30
N ALA A 116 -25.93 -16.41 -21.21
CA ALA A 116 -26.85 -17.44 -21.69
C ALA A 116 -28.17 -17.42 -20.90
N ALA A 117 -28.11 -17.36 -19.56
CA ALA A 117 -29.30 -17.28 -18.71
C ALA A 117 -30.14 -16.02 -19.01
N ALA A 118 -29.49 -14.87 -19.18
CA ALA A 118 -30.17 -13.62 -19.54
C ALA A 118 -30.87 -13.71 -20.92
N SER A 119 -30.22 -14.35 -21.89
CA SER A 119 -30.78 -14.60 -23.22
C SER A 119 -32.04 -15.48 -23.15
N ASP A 120 -32.02 -16.51 -22.31
CA ASP A 120 -33.17 -17.41 -22.16
C ASP A 120 -34.35 -16.75 -21.44
N ILE A 121 -34.08 -15.92 -20.44
CA ILE A 121 -35.10 -15.07 -19.81
C ILE A 121 -35.72 -14.12 -20.84
N ALA A 122 -34.91 -13.47 -21.68
CA ALA A 122 -35.40 -12.57 -22.73
C ALA A 122 -36.29 -13.30 -23.75
N LYS A 123 -35.95 -14.53 -24.14
CA LYS A 123 -36.80 -15.37 -25.00
C LYS A 123 -38.12 -15.73 -24.34
N MET A 124 -38.12 -16.03 -23.04
CA MET A 124 -39.35 -16.34 -22.30
C MET A 124 -40.27 -15.12 -22.20
N ILE A 125 -39.73 -13.94 -21.91
CA ILE A 125 -40.50 -12.68 -21.88
C ILE A 125 -41.08 -12.36 -23.27
N SER A 126 -40.28 -12.56 -24.33
CA SER A 126 -40.75 -12.35 -25.72
C SER A 126 -41.91 -13.27 -26.09
N LYS A 127 -41.91 -14.53 -25.63
CA LYS A 127 -43.04 -15.46 -25.82
C LYS A 127 -44.30 -15.13 -25.01
N ILE A 128 -44.18 -14.35 -23.94
CA ILE A 128 -45.33 -13.93 -23.11
C ILE A 128 -46.00 -12.68 -23.71
N ASN A 129 -45.22 -11.83 -24.40
CA ASN A 129 -45.69 -10.56 -24.96
C ASN A 129 -45.95 -10.59 -26.47
N GLY A 130 -45.83 -11.75 -27.13
CA GLY A 130 -46.14 -11.97 -28.55
C GLY A 130 -47.33 -12.91 -28.70
#